data_AF-A0A8J3JG79-F1
#
_entry.id   AF-A0A8J3JG79-F1
#
_cell.length_a   1.000
_cell.length_b   1.000
_cell.length_c   1.000
_cell.angle_alpha   90.00
_cell.angle_beta   90.00
_cell.angle_gamma   90.00
#
_symmetry.space_group_name_H-M   'P 1'
#
loop_
_entity.id
_entity.type
_entity.pdbx_description
1 polymer ?
#
loop_
_entity_poly.entity_id
_entity_poly.type
_entity_poly.pdbx_seq_one_letter_code
_entity_poly.pdbx_strand_id
1 'polypeptide(L)'
;MFPYPAALALTLAVEIPVYAVALHSGWLVRPRTALWCALGVNLVTHPLLWWLLGPWTGRSAYPLIMLFAEVAVCAAEAALLAWWLRRRDPLLAVLAVLANAASVTAGLIYASA
;
A
#
# COMPACT_ATOMS: atom_id res chain seq x y z
N MET A 1 0.44 -15.03 -13.50
CA MET A 1 0.34 -14.24 -12.26
C MET A 1 1.71 -14.21 -11.62
N PHE A 2 2.15 -13.04 -11.15
CA PHE A 2 3.40 -12.93 -10.42
C PHE A 2 3.41 -13.86 -9.19
N PRO A 3 4.51 -14.53 -8.86
CA PRO A 3 4.61 -15.20 -7.57
C PRO A 3 4.49 -14.14 -6.46
N TYR A 4 3.69 -14.43 -5.44
CA TYR A 4 3.41 -13.51 -4.33
C TYR A 4 4.66 -12.82 -3.74
N PRO A 5 5.80 -13.52 -3.51
CA PRO A 5 7.00 -12.86 -2.98
C PRO A 5 7.54 -11.74 -3.87
N ALA A 6 7.42 -11.88 -5.20
CA ALA A 6 7.88 -10.86 -6.14
C ALA A 6 6.93 -9.65 -6.17
N ALA A 7 5.62 -9.90 -6.09
CA ALA A 7 4.62 -8.82 -5.95
C ALA A 7 4.85 -8.01 -4.67
N LEU A 8 4.99 -8.70 -3.53
CA LEU A 8 5.29 -8.05 -2.26
C LEU A 8 6.62 -7.29 -2.30
N ALA A 9 7.67 -7.85 -2.89
CA ALA A 9 8.96 -7.18 -3.00
C ALA A 9 8.86 -5.88 -3.82
N LEU A 10 8.09 -5.88 -4.91
CA LEU A 10 7.85 -4.70 -5.72
C LEU A 10 7.08 -3.62 -4.92
N THR A 11 6.01 -4.01 -4.25
CA THR A 11 5.23 -3.12 -3.38
C THR A 11 6.11 -2.48 -2.31
N LEU A 12 6.90 -3.29 -1.58
CA LEU A 12 7.81 -2.77 -0.56
C LEU A 12 8.88 -1.85 -1.14
N ALA A 13 9.42 -2.16 -2.33
CA ALA A 13 10.42 -1.33 -2.99
C ALA A 13 9.88 0.04 -3.41
N VAL A 14 8.59 0.14 -3.73
CA VAL A 14 7.93 1.39 -4.15
C VAL A 14 7.38 2.16 -2.95
N GLU A 15 6.66 1.49 -2.05
CA GLU A 15 5.91 2.16 -0.99
C GLU A 15 6.77 2.56 0.21
N ILE A 16 7.79 1.77 0.58
CA ILE A 16 8.64 2.11 1.72
C ILE A 16 9.33 3.47 1.51
N PRO A 17 9.96 3.77 0.35
CA PRO A 17 10.53 5.08 0.11
C PRO A 17 9.50 6.22 0.19
N VAL A 18 8.32 6.03 -0.40
CA VAL A 18 7.23 7.05 -0.39
C VAL A 18 6.81 7.36 1.04
N TYR A 19 6.46 6.33 1.81
CA TYR A 19 6.07 6.49 3.21
C TYR A 19 7.20 7.05 4.06
N ALA A 20 8.42 6.51 3.94
CA ALA A 20 9.55 6.92 4.76
C ALA A 20 9.89 8.41 4.56
N VAL A 21 9.95 8.86 3.30
CA VAL A 21 10.23 10.25 2.96
C VAL A 21 9.09 11.15 3.42
N ALA A 22 7.84 10.83 3.09
CA ALA A 22 6.69 11.67 3.43
C ALA A 22 6.46 11.78 4.94
N LEU A 23 6.55 10.67 5.69
CA LEU A 23 6.39 10.68 7.14
C LEU A 23 7.53 11.45 7.83
N HIS A 24 8.74 11.35 7.31
CA HIS A 24 9.88 12.09 7.86
C HIS A 24 9.76 13.59 7.59
N SER A 25 9.47 14.00 6.35
CA SER A 25 9.43 15.41 5.95
C SER A 25 8.15 16.13 6.38
N GLY A 26 7.00 15.47 6.31
CA GLY A 26 5.69 16.07 6.62
C GLY A 26 5.31 16.01 8.11
N TRP A 27 5.72 14.96 8.83
CA TRP A 27 5.30 14.73 10.21
C TRP A 27 6.46 14.65 11.22
N LEU A 28 7.70 14.84 10.77
CA LEU A 28 8.92 14.77 11.59
C LEU A 28 9.07 13.42 12.33
N VAL A 29 8.55 12.35 11.72
CA VAL A 29 8.70 11.00 12.26
C VAL A 29 10.18 10.59 12.15
N ARG A 30 10.70 9.93 13.20
CA ARG A 30 12.07 9.41 13.18
C ARG A 30 12.24 8.43 12.01
N PRO A 31 13.33 8.48 11.23
CA PRO A 31 13.48 7.65 10.02
C PRO A 31 13.27 6.15 10.27
N ARG A 32 13.80 5.63 11.39
CA ARG A 32 13.59 4.23 11.78
C ARG A 32 12.12 3.91 12.02
N THR A 33 11.39 4.79 12.70
CA THR A 33 9.96 4.61 12.96
C THR A 33 9.17 4.69 11.66
N ALA A 34 9.48 5.64 10.77
CA ALA A 34 8.83 5.76 9.48
C ALA A 34 8.99 4.50 8.62
N LEU A 35 10.19 3.91 8.60
CA LEU A 35 10.47 2.65 7.91
C LEU A 35 9.67 1.48 8.51
N TRP A 36 9.63 1.34 9.83
CA TRP A 36 8.84 0.30 10.48
C TRP A 36 7.34 0.47 10.26
N CYS A 37 6.84 1.72 10.26
CA CYS A 37 5.45 2.00 9.91
C CYS A 37 5.14 1.57 8.49
N ALA A 38 5.96 1.99 7.51
CA ALA A 38 5.76 1.63 6.11
C ALA A 38 5.74 0.11 5.91
N LEU A 39 6.74 -0.58 6.46
CA LEU A 39 6.85 -2.03 6.39
C LEU A 39 5.65 -2.71 7.07
N GLY A 40 5.30 -2.30 8.29
CA GLY A 40 4.24 -2.95 9.05
C GLY A 40 2.87 -2.77 8.42
N VAL A 41 2.57 -1.59 7.88
CA VAL A 41 1.32 -1.34 7.15
C VAL A 41 1.22 -2.26 5.93
N ASN A 42 2.24 -2.27 5.09
CA ASN A 42 2.30 -3.10 3.89
C ASN A 42 2.22 -4.61 4.20
N LEU A 43 2.92 -5.07 5.24
CA LEU A 43 2.90 -6.48 5.65
C LEU A 43 1.53 -6.92 6.21
N VAL A 44 0.71 -5.98 6.68
CA VAL A 44 -0.65 -6.27 7.13
C VAL A 44 -1.63 -6.25 5.95
N THR A 45 -1.54 -5.26 5.07
CA THR A 45 -2.53 -5.05 4.01
C THR A 45 -2.29 -5.89 2.77
N HIS A 46 -1.04 -6.01 2.30
CA HIS A 46 -0.73 -6.67 1.04
C HIS A 46 -1.09 -8.17 1.00
N PRO A 47 -0.79 -9.00 2.03
CA PRO A 47 -1.21 -10.41 2.00
C PRO A 47 -2.73 -10.57 1.92
N LEU A 48 -3.47 -9.75 2.68
CA LEU A 48 -4.93 -9.77 2.69
C LEU A 48 -5.49 -9.40 1.32
N LEU A 49 -4.98 -8.32 0.72
CA LEU A 49 -5.36 -7.90 -0.63
C LEU A 49 -5.09 -8.99 -1.66
N TRP A 50 -3.89 -9.58 -1.63
CA TRP A 50 -3.47 -10.62 -2.57
C TRP A 50 -4.40 -11.84 -2.55
N TRP A 51 -4.69 -12.37 -1.36
CA TRP A 51 -5.57 -13.52 -1.23
C TRP A 51 -7.04 -13.19 -1.52
N LEU A 52 -7.47 -11.96 -1.24
CA LEU A 52 -8.80 -11.50 -1.59
C LEU A 52 -9.01 -11.43 -3.10
N LEU A 53 -8.02 -10.93 -3.85
CA LEU A 53 -8.11 -10.73 -5.31
C LEU A 53 -7.82 -11.99 -6.13
N GLY A 54 -7.04 -12.93 -5.59
CA GLY A 54 -6.66 -14.18 -6.28
C GLY A 54 -7.83 -14.90 -6.97
N PRO A 55 -8.95 -15.21 -6.26
CA PRO A 55 -10.11 -15.90 -6.83
C PRO A 55 -10.83 -15.16 -7.96
N TRP A 56 -10.64 -13.85 -8.06
CA TRP A 56 -11.32 -12.99 -9.04
C TRP A 56 -10.50 -12.75 -10.30
N THR A 57 -9.21 -13.11 -10.28
CA THR A 57 -8.31 -12.85 -11.40
C THR A 57 -8.81 -13.54 -12.67
N GLY A 58 -8.84 -12.79 -13.77
CA GLY A 58 -9.33 -13.27 -15.08
C GLY A 58 -10.86 -13.23 -15.24
N ARG A 59 -11.63 -12.80 -14.22
CA ARG A 59 -13.08 -12.59 -14.33
C ARG A 59 -13.37 -11.18 -14.82
N SER A 60 -14.49 -11.00 -15.52
CA SER A 60 -14.94 -9.68 -16.01
C SER A 60 -15.16 -8.65 -14.91
N ALA A 61 -15.56 -9.10 -13.72
CA ALA A 61 -15.75 -8.23 -12.54
C ALA A 61 -14.43 -7.79 -11.86
N TYR A 62 -13.28 -8.35 -12.26
CA TYR A 62 -12.00 -8.11 -11.61
C TYR A 62 -11.64 -6.63 -11.45
N PRO A 63 -11.76 -5.76 -12.47
CA PRO A 63 -11.38 -4.36 -12.34
C PRO A 63 -12.19 -3.61 -11.28
N LEU A 64 -13.49 -3.91 -11.18
CA LEU A 64 -14.37 -3.29 -10.20
C LEU A 64 -14.04 -3.76 -8.77
N ILE A 65 -13.77 -5.06 -8.61
CA ILE A 65 -13.40 -5.64 -7.31
C ILE A 65 -12.03 -5.13 -6.86
N MET A 66 -11.08 -5.02 -7.79
CA MET A 66 -9.78 -4.40 -7.54
C MET A 66 -9.96 -2.97 -7.02
N LEU A 67 -10.75 -2.13 -7.71
CA LEU A 67 -11.01 -0.76 -7.26
C LEU A 67 -11.54 -0.68 -5.82
N PHE A 68 -12.54 -1.50 -5.47
CA PHE A 68 -13.08 -1.52 -4.10
C PHE A 68 -12.07 -2.03 -3.08
N ALA A 69 -11.27 -3.04 -3.44
CA ALA A 69 -10.24 -3.58 -2.58
C ALA A 69 -9.13 -2.54 -2.30
N GLU A 70 -8.70 -1.80 -3.32
CA GLU A 70 -7.74 -0.69 -3.19
C GLU A 70 -8.25 0.41 -2.27
N VAL A 71 -9.53 0.81 -2.41
CA VAL A 71 -10.15 1.79 -1.52
C VAL A 71 -10.17 1.29 -0.06
N ALA A 72 -10.52 0.03 0.15
CA ALA A 72 -10.53 -0.59 1.48
C ALA A 72 -9.12 -0.68 2.08
N VAL A 73 -8.12 -1.04 1.28
CA VAL A 73 -6.72 -1.07 1.69
C VAL A 73 -6.24 0.33 2.06
N CYS A 74 -6.43 1.33 1.19
CA CYS A 74 -6.04 2.71 1.49
C CYS A 74 -6.65 3.21 2.80
N ALA A 75 -7.92 2.90 3.07
CA ALA A 75 -8.58 3.24 4.33
C ALA A 75 -7.96 2.50 5.53
N ALA A 76 -7.66 1.21 5.40
CA ALA A 76 -7.00 0.43 6.44
C ALA A 76 -5.57 0.94 6.72
N GLU A 77 -4.80 1.26 5.69
CA GLU A 77 -3.45 1.82 5.84
C GLU A 77 -3.46 3.17 6.53
N ALA A 78 -4.36 4.06 6.11
CA ALA A 78 -4.57 5.35 6.76
C ALA A 78 -4.93 5.19 8.24
N ALA A 79 -5.80 4.24 8.58
CA ALA A 79 -6.18 3.94 9.95
C ALA A 79 -5.03 3.36 10.78
N LEU A 80 -4.22 2.46 10.20
CA LEU A 80 -3.03 1.89 10.84
C LEU A 80 -1.97 2.97 11.12
N LEU A 81 -1.73 3.86 10.15
CA LEU A 81 -0.82 5.00 10.33
C LEU A 81 -1.32 5.95 11.41
N ALA A 82 -2.61 6.30 11.36
CA ALA A 82 -3.23 7.16 12.35
C ALA A 82 -3.12 6.58 13.76
N TRP A 83 -3.38 5.28 13.90
CA TRP A 83 -3.27 4.57 15.16
C TRP A 83 -1.82 4.51 15.67
N TRP A 84 -0.88 4.09 14.82
CA TRP A 84 0.52 3.90 15.22
C TRP A 84 1.20 5.22 15.55
N LEU A 85 0.99 6.25 14.72
CA LEU A 85 1.56 7.58 14.94
C LEU A 85 0.77 8.40 15.97
N ARG A 86 -0.40 7.91 16.40
CA ARG A 86 -1.35 8.60 17.29
C ARG A 86 -1.75 9.97 16.74
N ARG A 87 -2.00 10.06 15.43
CA ARG A 87 -2.40 11.29 14.72
C ARG A 87 -3.69 11.05 13.96
N ARG A 88 -4.50 12.11 13.79
CA ARG A 88 -5.77 12.08 13.03
C ARG A 88 -5.72 13.05 11.86
N ASP A 89 -4.60 13.07 11.17
CA ASP A 89 -4.37 13.96 10.05
C ASP A 89 -4.93 13.35 8.76
N PRO A 90 -5.88 14.00 8.07
CA PRO A 90 -6.44 13.48 6.81
C PRO A 90 -5.37 13.31 5.71
N LEU A 91 -4.24 14.02 5.80
CA LEU A 91 -3.14 13.85 4.84
C LEU A 91 -2.49 12.46 4.92
N LEU A 92 -2.68 11.69 6.00
CA LEU A 92 -2.26 10.29 6.06
C LEU A 92 -3.06 9.40 5.10
N ALA A 93 -4.34 9.72 4.88
CA ALA A 93 -5.15 9.02 3.89
C ALA A 93 -4.71 9.36 2.46
N VAL A 94 -4.38 10.63 2.21
CA VAL A 94 -3.80 11.06 0.92
C VAL A 94 -2.48 10.33 0.65
N LEU A 95 -1.61 10.23 1.67
CA LEU A 95 -0.36 9.50 1.56
C LEU A 95 -0.59 8.02 1.23
N ALA A 96 -1.54 7.35 1.89
CA ALA A 96 -1.86 5.96 1.62
C ALA A 96 -2.35 5.72 0.19
N VAL A 97 -3.23 6.60 -0.30
CA VAL A 97 -3.70 6.55 -1.70
C VAL A 97 -2.54 6.76 -2.68
N LEU A 98 -1.65 7.72 -2.43
CA LEU A 98 -0.51 7.97 -3.31
C LEU A 98 0.48 6.80 -3.34
N ALA A 99 0.77 6.19 -2.19
CA ALA A 99 1.64 5.03 -2.09
C ALA A 99 1.04 3.83 -2.86
N ASN A 100 -0.23 3.51 -2.63
CA ASN A 100 -0.93 2.43 -3.33
C ASN A 100 -1.02 2.71 -4.84
N ALA A 101 -1.37 3.93 -5.25
CA ALA A 101 -1.43 4.29 -6.66
C ALA A 101 -0.06 4.12 -7.37
N ALA A 102 1.03 4.51 -6.71
CA ALA A 102 2.39 4.30 -7.23
C ALA A 102 2.72 2.79 -7.35
N SER A 103 2.36 2.00 -6.34
CA SER A 103 2.57 0.55 -6.28
C SER A 103 1.78 -0.20 -7.35
N VAL A 104 0.48 0.11 -7.50
CA VAL A 104 -0.39 -0.41 -8.55
C VAL A 104 0.16 -0.05 -9.93
N THR A 105 0.57 1.21 -10.13
CA THR A 105 1.13 1.65 -11.41
C THR A 105 2.42 0.89 -11.73
N ALA A 106 3.31 0.71 -10.75
CA ALA A 106 4.53 -0.07 -10.92
C ALA A 106 4.21 -1.53 -11.28
N GLY A 107 3.22 -2.13 -10.63
CA GLY A 107 2.73 -3.48 -10.95
C GLY A 107 2.19 -3.59 -12.37
N LEU A 108 1.40 -2.61 -12.83
CA LEU A 108 0.88 -2.56 -14.20
C LEU A 108 1.99 -2.41 -15.25
N ILE A 109 2.95 -1.53 -15.02
CA ILE A 109 4.11 -1.34 -15.90
C ILE A 109 4.91 -2.65 -15.98
N TYR A 110 5.20 -3.26 -14.84
CA TYR A 110 5.98 -4.49 -14.80
C TYR A 110 5.25 -5.69 -15.43
N ALA A 111 3.93 -5.76 -15.31
CA ALA A 111 3.12 -6.80 -15.96
C ALA A 111 2.95 -6.61 -17.48
N SER A 112 3.27 -5.43 -18.01
CA SER A 112 3.18 -5.09 -19.44
C SER A 112 4.53 -5.07 -20.17
N ALA A 113 5.64 -5.25 -19.43
CA ALA A 113 6.99 -5.43 -19.95
C ALA A 113 7.29 -6.91 -20.22
#